data_AF-A0A8E2FCF4-F1
#
_entry.id   AF-A0A8E2FCF4-F1
#
_cell.length_a   1.000
_cell.length_b   1.000
_cell.length_c   1.000
_cell.angle_alpha   90.00
_cell.angle_beta   90.00
_cell.angle_gamma   90.00
#
_symmetry.space_group_name_H-M   'P 1'
#
loop_
_entity.id
_entity.type
_entity.pdbx_description
1 polymer ?
#
loop_
_entity_poly.entity_id
_entity_poly.type
_entity_poly.pdbx_seq_one_letter_code
_entity_poly.pdbx_strand_id
1 'polypeptide(L)'
;MPHDSMDDAFTEGASRFRQPVGLFPPKPGKYNIVARSVLENELLQPRHPEAVDAYIREEILESVIKKGHVYVLSAPQYFKGKGKKLVKIGKAVNVGDRISQIKSTCGISDLQRVFDDKDTPHHLYWKVERLVHAELENSREPLQCDLHRRQNGAPTEHGEWFHVPEQVALEVVQRWRDFVNEDPYDGNGVLKSHWSEMLMGT
;
A
#
# COMPACT_ATOMS: atom_id res chain seq x y z
N MET A 1 -13.83 67.05 30.51
CA MET A 1 -14.36 68.30 29.96
C MET A 1 -13.27 68.91 29.09
N PRO A 2 -13.57 69.36 27.86
CA PRO A 2 -13.65 68.49 26.66
C PRO A 2 -13.09 69.20 25.39
N HIS A 3 -13.58 68.77 24.21
CA HIS A 3 -13.39 69.26 22.82
C HIS A 3 -12.23 68.59 22.04
N ASP A 4 -12.40 68.04 20.85
CA ASP A 4 -13.54 67.83 19.93
C ASP A 4 -13.06 66.82 18.86
N SER A 5 -13.89 65.88 18.37
CA SER A 5 -14.72 65.96 17.14
C SER A 5 -13.89 66.25 15.87
N MET A 6 -14.06 65.62 14.71
CA MET A 6 -15.22 64.96 14.11
C MET A 6 -14.71 64.19 12.87
N ASP A 7 -15.31 63.02 12.62
CA ASP A 7 -15.89 62.54 11.35
C ASP A 7 -15.23 62.89 10.00
N ASP A 8 -14.93 61.86 9.19
CA ASP A 8 -15.79 61.60 8.02
C ASP A 8 -15.57 60.20 7.42
N ALA A 9 -16.69 59.51 7.26
CA ALA A 9 -16.83 58.24 6.58
C ALA A 9 -16.94 58.45 5.07
N PHE A 10 -16.42 57.51 4.28
CA PHE A 10 -17.03 57.16 2.99
C PHE A 10 -16.95 55.66 2.74
N THR A 11 -18.07 55.18 2.19
CA THR A 11 -18.58 53.82 2.19
C THR A 11 -18.27 53.10 0.87
N GLU A 12 -18.51 51.79 0.89
CA GLU A 12 -18.85 50.88 -0.23
C GLU A 12 -17.74 50.08 -0.94
N GLY A 13 -17.95 48.76 -0.97
CA GLY A 13 -17.26 47.86 -1.89
C GLY A 13 -17.16 46.41 -1.44
N ALA A 14 -18.27 45.75 -1.08
CA ALA A 14 -18.28 44.29 -0.94
C ALA A 14 -18.01 43.64 -2.31
N SER A 15 -16.85 42.96 -2.47
CA SER A 15 -16.64 42.05 -3.59
C SER A 15 -16.08 40.72 -3.11
N ARG A 16 -16.91 39.69 -3.34
CA ARG A 16 -16.67 38.29 -3.06
C ARG A 16 -15.50 37.79 -3.91
N PHE A 17 -14.34 37.51 -3.31
CA PHE A 17 -13.35 36.65 -3.96
C PHE A 17 -13.57 35.20 -3.55
N ARG A 18 -14.08 34.45 -4.53
CA ARG A 18 -14.26 33.00 -4.52
C ARG A 18 -12.93 32.31 -4.27
N GLN A 19 -12.95 31.28 -3.43
CA GLN A 19 -11.93 30.23 -3.44
C GLN A 19 -11.89 29.58 -4.84
N PRO A 20 -10.71 29.33 -5.44
CA PRO A 20 -10.65 28.50 -6.63
C PRO A 20 -10.99 27.05 -6.24
N VAL A 21 -12.11 26.61 -6.80
CA VAL A 21 -12.60 25.23 -6.82
C VAL A 21 -11.56 24.34 -7.49
N GLY A 22 -11.36 23.14 -6.94
CA GLY A 22 -10.30 22.21 -7.34
C GLY A 22 -10.25 21.91 -8.84
N LEU A 23 -9.03 21.88 -9.36
CA LEU A 23 -8.65 21.29 -10.64
C LEU A 23 -7.55 20.24 -10.37
N PHE A 24 -7.91 19.21 -9.61
CA PHE A 24 -7.14 17.97 -9.62
C PHE A 24 -7.85 17.00 -10.57
N PRO A 25 -7.23 16.58 -11.69
CA PRO A 25 -7.75 15.45 -12.43
C PRO A 25 -7.62 14.18 -11.55
N PRO A 26 -8.63 13.28 -11.56
CA PRO A 26 -8.52 12.00 -10.87
C PRO A 26 -7.36 11.18 -11.47
N LYS A 27 -6.61 10.49 -10.60
CA LYS A 27 -5.55 9.56 -11.01
C LYS A 27 -6.16 8.52 -11.98
N PRO A 28 -5.57 8.28 -13.16
CA PRO A 28 -6.20 7.45 -14.18
C PRO A 28 -6.23 5.98 -13.75
N GLY A 29 -7.43 5.50 -13.42
CA GLY A 29 -7.76 4.08 -13.44
C GLY A 29 -8.12 3.64 -14.85
N LYS A 30 -7.41 2.64 -15.38
CA LYS A 30 -7.73 1.78 -16.55
C LYS A 30 -8.81 2.32 -17.51
N TYR A 31 -8.42 2.97 -18.61
CA TYR A 31 -9.36 3.46 -19.63
C TYR A 31 -9.33 2.69 -20.96
N ASN A 32 -10.54 2.53 -21.50
CA ASN A 32 -10.90 1.97 -22.80
C ASN A 32 -10.27 2.72 -23.99
N ILE A 33 -9.94 1.96 -25.04
CA ILE A 33 -9.09 2.32 -26.19
C ILE A 33 -9.66 3.44 -27.08
N VAL A 34 -10.95 3.82 -26.93
CA VAL A 34 -11.63 4.77 -27.84
C VAL A 34 -11.45 6.24 -27.43
N ALA A 35 -11.06 6.54 -26.18
CA ALA A 35 -10.84 7.92 -25.71
C ALA A 35 -9.46 8.51 -26.11
N ARG A 36 -8.65 7.76 -26.88
CA ARG A 36 -7.23 8.05 -27.08
C ARG A 36 -6.97 9.18 -28.07
N SER A 37 -7.78 9.33 -29.12
CA SER A 37 -7.49 10.27 -30.21
C SER A 37 -7.85 11.73 -29.93
N VAL A 38 -8.70 12.01 -28.93
CA VAL A 38 -9.09 13.38 -28.57
C VAL A 38 -8.22 13.93 -27.43
N LEU A 39 -7.74 13.06 -26.52
CA LEU A 39 -6.86 13.46 -25.40
C LEU A 39 -5.38 13.62 -25.80
N GLU A 40 -4.92 12.99 -26.89
CA GLU A 40 -3.52 13.08 -27.32
C GLU A 40 -3.15 14.45 -27.93
N ASN A 41 -4.11 15.31 -28.29
CA ASN A 41 -3.84 16.64 -28.86
C ASN A 41 -3.79 17.79 -27.85
N GLU A 42 -4.31 17.62 -26.63
CA GLU A 42 -4.24 18.64 -25.55
C GLU A 42 -3.00 18.47 -24.63
N LEU A 43 -2.24 17.38 -24.79
CA LEU A 43 -1.08 17.05 -23.94
C LEU A 43 0.28 17.56 -24.44
N LEU A 44 0.30 18.39 -25.49
CA LEU A 44 1.55 18.91 -26.10
C LEU A 44 1.77 20.42 -25.86
N GLN A 45 1.25 20.96 -24.75
CA GLN A 45 1.71 22.26 -24.25
C GLN A 45 2.91 22.03 -23.30
N PRO A 46 4.06 22.68 -23.50
CA PRO A 46 5.16 22.62 -22.54
C PRO A 46 4.68 23.09 -21.16
N ARG A 47 4.88 22.27 -20.14
CA ARG A 47 4.56 22.67 -18.76
C ARG A 47 5.38 23.90 -18.40
N HIS A 48 4.74 24.88 -17.76
CA HIS A 48 5.43 26.09 -17.28
C HIS A 48 6.62 25.70 -16.39
N PRO A 49 7.79 26.36 -16.50
CA PRO A 49 9.00 26.00 -15.75
C PRO A 49 8.78 25.83 -14.24
N GLU A 50 7.95 26.68 -13.64
CA GLU A 50 7.61 26.58 -12.21
C GLU A 50 6.87 25.29 -11.82
N ALA A 51 6.02 24.77 -12.72
CA ALA A 51 5.33 23.49 -12.50
C ALA A 51 6.29 22.30 -12.64
N VAL A 52 7.32 22.43 -13.49
CA VAL A 52 8.39 21.45 -13.61
C VAL A 52 9.27 21.46 -12.35
N ASP A 53 9.65 22.64 -11.86
CA ASP A 53 10.45 22.79 -10.63
C ASP A 53 9.71 22.31 -9.38
N ALA A 54 8.40 22.56 -9.29
CA ALA A 54 7.57 22.04 -8.21
C ALA A 54 7.51 20.51 -8.24
N TYR A 55 7.37 19.91 -9.42
CA TYR A 55 7.35 18.45 -9.59
C TYR A 55 8.71 17.82 -9.26
N ILE A 56 9.82 18.41 -9.74
CA ILE A 56 11.17 17.93 -9.40
C ILE A 56 11.42 18.04 -7.90
N ARG A 57 10.99 19.14 -7.26
CA ARG A 57 11.09 19.29 -5.81
C ARG A 57 10.25 18.26 -5.06
N GLU A 58 9.06 17.94 -5.55
CA GLU A 58 8.21 16.88 -4.99
C GLU A 58 8.91 15.51 -5.09
N GLU A 59 9.47 15.16 -6.25
CA GLU A 59 10.21 13.91 -6.47
C GLU A 59 11.49 13.82 -5.61
N ILE A 60 12.22 14.93 -5.44
CA ILE A 60 13.42 14.99 -4.59
C ILE A 60 13.06 14.86 -3.10
N LEU A 61 11.94 15.45 -2.69
CA LEU A 61 11.46 15.41 -1.30
C LEU A 61 10.66 14.13 -0.99
N GLU A 62 10.22 13.37 -1.99
CA GLU A 62 9.53 12.11 -1.78
C GLU A 62 10.49 11.13 -1.10
N SER A 63 10.15 10.74 0.12
CA SER A 63 10.88 9.69 0.85
C SER A 63 10.93 8.43 -0.01
N VAL A 64 12.14 8.11 -0.49
CA VAL A 64 12.43 6.93 -1.34
C VAL A 64 12.06 5.60 -0.66
N ILE A 65 11.77 5.63 0.64
CA ILE A 65 11.38 4.44 1.40
C ILE A 65 9.87 4.41 1.62
N LYS A 66 9.13 3.95 0.60
CA LYS A 66 7.70 3.64 0.71
C LYS A 66 7.50 2.63 1.83
N LYS A 67 6.81 3.03 2.90
CA LYS A 67 6.41 2.12 3.97
C LYS A 67 5.18 1.34 3.56
N GLY A 68 5.09 0.09 3.99
CA GLY A 68 3.94 -0.77 3.74
C GLY A 68 3.65 -1.69 4.90
N HIS A 69 2.53 -2.40 4.81
CA HIS A 69 2.07 -3.33 5.82
C HIS A 69 2.32 -4.77 5.39
N VAL A 70 2.57 -5.63 6.36
CA VAL A 70 2.38 -7.08 6.23
C VAL A 70 1.08 -7.42 6.93
N TYR A 71 0.20 -8.17 6.26
CA TYR A 71 -1.15 -8.44 6.74
C TYR A 71 -1.50 -9.91 6.62
N VAL A 72 -2.45 -10.33 7.45
CA VAL A 72 -3.08 -11.65 7.40
C VAL A 72 -4.53 -11.47 6.94
N LEU A 73 -4.95 -12.25 5.95
CA LEU A 73 -6.35 -12.34 5.52
C LEU A 73 -6.88 -13.74 5.76
N SER A 74 -8.18 -13.84 6.05
CA SER A 74 -8.92 -15.10 6.06
C SER A 74 -10.07 -15.06 5.05
N ALA A 75 -10.47 -16.24 4.58
CA ALA A 75 -11.58 -16.44 3.65
C ALA A 75 -12.40 -17.68 4.09
N PRO A 76 -13.13 -17.57 5.22
CA PRO A 76 -13.73 -18.72 5.89
C PRO A 76 -14.74 -19.48 5.03
N GLN A 77 -15.58 -18.79 4.26
CA GLN A 77 -16.58 -19.43 3.39
C GLN A 77 -15.92 -20.06 2.15
N TYR A 78 -14.94 -19.39 1.55
CA TYR A 78 -14.23 -19.92 0.39
C TYR A 78 -13.55 -21.27 0.67
N PHE A 79 -12.94 -21.43 1.86
CA PHE A 79 -12.27 -22.68 2.23
C PHE A 79 -13.15 -23.69 2.98
N LYS A 80 -14.29 -23.26 3.55
CA LYS A 80 -15.25 -24.17 4.21
C LYS A 80 -15.68 -25.30 3.26
N GLY A 81 -16.00 -24.98 2.01
CA GLY A 81 -16.37 -25.98 0.99
C GLY A 81 -15.23 -26.92 0.59
N LYS A 82 -13.98 -26.56 0.91
CA LYS A 82 -12.76 -27.34 0.61
C LYS A 82 -12.25 -28.14 1.81
N GLY A 83 -12.93 -28.07 2.96
CA GLY A 83 -12.49 -28.73 4.19
C GLY A 83 -11.16 -28.20 4.75
N LYS A 84 -10.74 -27.00 4.36
CA LYS A 84 -9.49 -26.36 4.80
C LYS A 84 -9.78 -25.09 5.60
N LYS A 85 -8.82 -24.68 6.43
CA LYS A 85 -8.78 -23.34 7.04
C LYS A 85 -7.43 -22.73 6.70
N LEU A 86 -7.40 -21.92 5.66
CA LEU A 86 -6.18 -21.26 5.20
C LEU A 86 -6.23 -19.77 5.49
N VAL A 87 -5.06 -19.22 5.79
CA VAL A 87 -4.84 -17.77 5.89
C VAL A 87 -3.89 -17.32 4.80
N LYS A 88 -4.11 -16.13 4.28
CA LYS A 88 -3.23 -15.48 3.31
C LYS A 88 -2.32 -14.50 4.02
N ILE A 89 -1.03 -14.61 3.81
CA ILE A 89 -0.06 -13.63 4.33
C ILE A 89 0.50 -12.86 3.15
N GLY A 90 0.32 -11.55 3.17
CA GLY A 90 0.74 -10.68 2.07
C GLY A 90 1.26 -9.34 2.54
N LYS A 91 1.68 -8.54 1.56
CA LYS A 91 2.23 -7.20 1.79
C LYS A 91 1.61 -6.18 0.84
N ALA A 92 1.46 -4.94 1.28
CA ALA A 92 0.99 -3.83 0.45
C ALA A 92 1.27 -2.48 1.10
N VAL A 93 1.43 -1.43 0.29
CA VAL A 93 1.38 -0.04 0.77
C VAL A 93 -0.06 0.32 1.15
N ASN A 94 -1.04 0.03 0.29
CA ASN A 94 -2.46 0.14 0.59
C ASN A 94 -3.10 -1.26 0.65
N VAL A 95 -3.42 -1.71 1.87
CA VAL A 95 -4.00 -3.04 2.12
C VAL A 95 -5.44 -3.14 1.57
N GLY A 96 -6.23 -2.06 1.65
CA GLY A 96 -7.62 -2.05 1.18
C GLY A 96 -7.73 -2.23 -0.33
N ASP A 97 -6.89 -1.52 -1.10
CA ASP A 97 -6.80 -1.66 -2.55
C ASP A 97 -6.37 -3.08 -2.93
N ARG A 98 -5.38 -3.62 -2.20
CA ARG A 98 -4.88 -4.98 -2.43
C ARG A 98 -5.95 -6.04 -2.14
N ILE A 99 -6.72 -5.92 -1.06
CA ILE A 99 -7.85 -6.81 -0.77
C ILE A 99 -8.88 -6.74 -1.90
N SER A 100 -9.26 -5.53 -2.34
CA SER A 100 -10.23 -5.33 -3.43
C SER A 100 -9.75 -5.93 -4.76
N GLN A 101 -8.46 -5.80 -5.05
CA GLN A 101 -7.83 -6.44 -6.19
C GLN A 101 -7.94 -7.97 -6.08
N ILE A 102 -7.58 -8.58 -4.94
CA ILE A 102 -7.64 -10.04 -4.80
C ILE A 102 -9.09 -10.54 -4.90
N LYS A 103 -10.06 -9.85 -4.29
CA LYS A 103 -11.48 -10.19 -4.40
C LYS A 103 -11.93 -10.24 -5.86
N SER A 104 -11.57 -9.22 -6.64
CA SER A 104 -11.97 -9.11 -8.05
C SER A 104 -11.21 -10.05 -8.98
N THR A 105 -9.89 -10.22 -8.81
CA THR A 105 -9.07 -11.03 -9.72
C THR A 105 -9.15 -12.53 -9.43
N CYS A 106 -9.31 -12.89 -8.15
CA CYS A 106 -9.27 -14.28 -7.71
C CYS A 106 -10.66 -14.84 -7.36
N GLY A 107 -11.69 -14.00 -7.31
CA GLY A 107 -13.07 -14.40 -7.00
C GLY A 107 -13.30 -14.82 -5.54
N ILE A 108 -12.43 -14.41 -4.61
CA ILE A 108 -12.53 -14.77 -3.18
C ILE A 108 -13.23 -13.62 -2.45
N SER A 109 -14.56 -13.56 -2.55
CA SER A 109 -15.36 -12.40 -2.13
C SER A 109 -15.40 -12.16 -0.61
N ASP A 110 -15.25 -13.22 0.18
CA ASP A 110 -15.33 -13.22 1.64
C ASP A 110 -13.98 -12.95 2.32
N LEU A 111 -12.98 -12.47 1.58
CA LEU A 111 -11.71 -12.02 2.19
C LEU A 111 -11.95 -10.97 3.27
N GLN A 112 -11.43 -11.25 4.45
CA GLN A 112 -11.45 -10.40 5.63
C GLN A 112 -10.04 -10.21 6.15
N ARG A 113 -9.72 -9.00 6.60
CA ARG A 113 -8.46 -8.74 7.29
C ARG A 113 -8.57 -9.25 8.72
N VAL A 114 -7.65 -10.11 9.13
CA VAL A 114 -7.54 -10.52 10.54
C VAL A 114 -7.09 -9.30 11.35
N PHE A 115 -7.76 -9.03 12.47
CA PHE A 115 -7.41 -7.91 13.34
C PHE A 115 -6.01 -8.10 13.93
N ASP A 116 -5.20 -7.06 13.86
CA ASP A 116 -3.82 -7.04 14.35
C ASP A 116 -3.59 -5.70 15.05
N ASP A 117 -3.51 -5.76 16.37
CA ASP A 117 -3.32 -4.60 17.25
C ASP A 117 -1.93 -3.97 17.13
N LYS A 118 -0.96 -4.71 16.57
CA LYS A 118 0.41 -4.25 16.31
C LYS A 118 0.67 -3.89 14.85
N ASP A 119 -0.38 -3.74 14.03
CA ASP A 119 -0.24 -3.35 12.63
C ASP A 119 0.36 -1.94 12.48
N THR A 120 1.58 -1.89 11.93
CA THR A 120 2.29 -0.63 11.68
C THR A 120 3.01 -0.68 10.33
N PRO A 121 3.00 0.41 9.54
CA PRO A 121 3.71 0.44 8.26
C PRO A 121 5.22 0.42 8.48
N HIS A 122 5.91 -0.48 7.81
CA HIS A 122 7.36 -0.66 7.89
C HIS A 122 8.05 -0.45 6.54
N HIS A 123 9.29 0.00 6.57
CA HIS A 123 10.06 0.32 5.37
C HIS A 123 10.66 -0.95 4.70
N LEU A 124 10.99 -1.95 5.53
CA LEU A 124 11.38 -3.32 5.11
C LEU A 124 10.20 -4.32 5.14
N TYR A 125 8.97 -3.86 4.94
CA TYR A 125 7.77 -4.73 4.96
C TYR A 125 7.86 -5.93 3.97
N TRP A 126 8.58 -5.78 2.86
CA TRP A 126 8.87 -6.87 1.94
C TRP A 126 9.81 -7.94 2.51
N LYS A 127 10.73 -7.56 3.40
CA LYS A 127 11.65 -8.48 4.06
C LYS A 127 10.93 -9.25 5.16
N VAL A 128 10.10 -8.55 5.95
CA VAL A 128 9.22 -9.16 6.97
C VAL A 128 8.36 -10.26 6.33
N GLU A 129 7.64 -9.96 5.24
CA GLU A 129 6.79 -10.96 4.58
C GLU A 129 7.59 -12.18 4.09
N ARG A 130 8.78 -11.98 3.51
CA ARG A 130 9.64 -13.09 3.08
C ARG A 130 10.11 -13.96 4.23
N LEU A 131 10.44 -13.38 5.38
CA LEU A 131 10.85 -14.13 6.58
C LEU A 131 9.67 -14.94 7.15
N VAL A 132 8.48 -14.34 7.21
CA VAL A 132 7.25 -15.03 7.62
C VAL A 132 6.93 -16.21 6.70
N HIS A 133 7.03 -15.99 5.38
CA HIS A 133 6.81 -17.06 4.40
C HIS A 133 7.84 -18.19 4.54
N ALA A 134 9.11 -17.86 4.79
CA ALA A 134 10.16 -18.84 4.99
C ALA A 134 9.95 -19.66 6.28
N GLU A 135 9.55 -19.03 7.37
CA GLU A 135 9.25 -19.75 8.62
C GLU A 135 8.05 -20.70 8.45
N LEU A 136 7.02 -20.26 7.73
CA LEU A 136 5.79 -21.02 7.54
C LEU A 136 5.82 -21.95 6.31
N GLU A 137 6.99 -22.18 5.70
CA GLU A 137 7.12 -22.94 4.44
C GLU A 137 6.49 -24.33 4.54
N ASN A 138 6.73 -25.04 5.65
CA ASN A 138 6.18 -26.38 5.88
C ASN A 138 4.64 -26.41 5.99
N SER A 139 4.01 -25.25 6.21
CA SER A 139 2.56 -25.08 6.28
C SER A 139 2.00 -24.39 5.03
N ARG A 140 2.82 -24.14 4.01
CA ARG A 140 2.40 -23.48 2.77
C ARG A 140 1.49 -24.42 1.96
N GLU A 141 0.36 -23.89 1.52
CA GLU A 141 -0.64 -24.59 0.72
C GLU A 141 -0.88 -23.83 -0.59
N PRO A 142 -0.21 -24.21 -1.69
CA PRO A 142 -0.40 -23.57 -2.97
C PRO A 142 -1.87 -23.62 -3.42
N LEU A 143 -2.43 -22.47 -3.78
CA LEU A 143 -3.80 -22.35 -4.27
C LEU A 143 -3.80 -22.12 -5.77
N GLN A 144 -4.34 -23.08 -6.53
CA GLN A 144 -4.64 -22.89 -7.95
C GLN A 144 -5.83 -21.91 -8.11
N CYS A 145 -5.63 -20.86 -8.91
CA CYS A 145 -6.66 -19.88 -9.23
C CYS A 145 -6.94 -19.84 -10.73
N ASP A 146 -8.13 -20.31 -11.11
CA ASP A 146 -8.56 -20.38 -12.51
C ASP A 146 -9.03 -19.03 -13.07
N LEU A 147 -9.41 -18.09 -12.21
CA LEU A 147 -9.86 -16.76 -12.58
C LEU A 147 -8.69 -15.80 -12.83
N HIS A 148 -7.61 -15.97 -12.09
CA HIS A 148 -6.39 -15.19 -12.27
C HIS A 148 -5.48 -15.90 -13.28
N ARG A 149 -5.42 -15.38 -14.51
CA ARG A 149 -4.65 -15.99 -15.59
C ARG A 149 -3.29 -15.31 -15.75
N ARG A 150 -2.25 -16.11 -15.98
CA ARG A 150 -0.92 -15.64 -16.41
C ARG A 150 -0.98 -15.12 -17.85
N GLN A 151 0.07 -14.44 -18.30
CA GLN A 151 0.15 -13.88 -19.66
C GLN A 151 -0.02 -14.95 -20.76
N ASN A 152 0.40 -16.18 -20.50
CA ASN A 152 0.25 -17.32 -21.41
C ASN A 152 -1.12 -18.02 -21.31
N GLY A 153 -2.09 -17.47 -20.58
CA GLY A 153 -3.44 -18.04 -20.38
C GLY A 153 -3.52 -19.18 -19.36
N ALA A 154 -2.41 -19.61 -18.77
CA ALA A 154 -2.43 -20.61 -17.71
C ALA A 154 -3.03 -20.05 -16.39
N PRO A 155 -3.71 -20.87 -15.58
CA PRO A 155 -4.10 -20.50 -14.22
C PRO A 155 -2.89 -20.02 -13.40
N THR A 156 -3.14 -19.12 -12.46
CA THR A 156 -2.12 -18.64 -11.53
C THR A 156 -2.14 -19.48 -10.26
N GLU A 157 -0.99 -19.99 -9.88
CA GLU A 157 -0.78 -20.58 -8.57
C GLU A 157 -0.38 -19.50 -7.55
N HIS A 158 -1.11 -19.42 -6.44
CA HIS A 158 -0.80 -18.53 -5.32
C HIS A 158 -0.06 -19.29 -4.23
N GLY A 159 1.21 -18.96 -4.01
CA GLY A 159 2.04 -19.53 -2.95
C GLY A 159 1.90 -18.81 -1.59
N GLU A 160 0.92 -17.93 -1.42
CA GLU A 160 0.83 -17.00 -0.30
C GLU A 160 -0.21 -17.44 0.76
N TRP A 161 -0.63 -18.71 0.72
CA TRP A 161 -1.65 -19.30 1.59
C TRP A 161 -1.02 -20.35 2.50
N PHE A 162 -1.44 -20.36 3.77
CA PHE A 162 -0.84 -21.19 4.82
C PHE A 162 -1.91 -21.88 5.65
N HIS A 163 -1.67 -23.14 6.01
CA HIS A 163 -2.54 -23.95 6.88
C HIS A 163 -2.13 -23.81 8.34
N VAL A 164 -2.38 -22.64 8.90
CA VAL A 164 -2.15 -22.33 10.32
C VAL A 164 -3.34 -21.56 10.88
N PRO A 165 -3.58 -21.62 12.21
CA PRO A 165 -4.54 -20.73 12.85
C PRO A 165 -4.20 -19.25 12.62
N GLU A 166 -5.21 -18.39 12.54
CA GLU A 166 -5.03 -16.93 12.38
C GLU A 166 -4.07 -16.35 13.43
N GLN A 167 -4.22 -16.78 14.68
CA GLN A 167 -3.36 -16.36 15.80
C GLN A 167 -1.88 -16.72 15.57
N VAL A 168 -1.59 -17.94 15.08
CA VAL A 168 -0.22 -18.37 14.79
C VAL A 168 0.37 -17.53 13.66
N ALA A 169 -0.40 -17.23 12.61
CA ALA A 169 0.06 -16.36 11.54
C ALA A 169 0.37 -14.95 12.06
N LEU A 170 -0.48 -14.37 12.92
CA LEU A 170 -0.22 -13.07 13.55
C LEU A 170 1.05 -13.09 14.41
N GLU A 171 1.24 -14.09 15.25
CA GLU A 171 2.43 -14.22 16.11
C GLU A 171 3.73 -14.25 15.30
N VAL A 172 3.74 -15.00 14.19
CA VAL A 172 4.90 -15.05 13.29
C VAL A 172 5.12 -13.70 12.60
N VAL A 173 4.07 -13.06 12.11
CA VAL A 173 4.18 -11.71 11.51
C VAL A 173 4.65 -10.67 12.53
N GLN A 174 4.17 -10.72 13.77
CA GLN A 174 4.60 -9.83 14.85
C GLN A 174 6.09 -10.06 15.18
N ARG A 175 6.51 -11.32 15.38
CA ARG A 175 7.91 -11.66 15.68
C ARG A 175 8.89 -11.14 14.64
N TRP A 176 8.57 -11.31 13.35
CA TRP A 176 9.46 -10.83 12.28
C TRP A 176 9.40 -9.32 12.07
N ARG A 177 8.29 -8.65 12.43
CA ARG A 177 8.26 -7.19 12.52
C ARG A 177 9.17 -6.70 13.64
N ASP A 178 9.05 -7.29 14.83
CA ASP A 178 9.85 -6.93 15.99
C ASP A 178 11.34 -7.09 15.69
N PHE A 179 11.74 -8.23 15.12
CA PHE A 179 13.12 -8.45 14.68
C PHE A 179 13.62 -7.36 13.71
N VAL A 180 12.80 -6.98 12.73
CA VAL A 180 13.19 -5.96 11.75
C VAL A 180 13.22 -4.55 12.37
N ASN A 181 12.42 -4.29 13.42
CA ASN A 181 12.44 -3.04 14.17
C ASN A 181 13.72 -2.84 15.00
N GLU A 182 14.41 -3.93 15.36
CA GLU A 182 15.76 -3.88 15.96
C GLU A 182 16.87 -3.43 14.97
N ASP A 183 16.47 -2.99 13.78
CA ASP A 183 17.32 -2.50 12.70
C ASP A 183 18.50 -3.46 12.38
N PRO A 184 18.23 -4.73 12.06
CA PRO A 184 19.28 -5.72 11.87
C PRO A 184 19.98 -5.61 10.51
N TYR A 185 19.48 -4.76 9.62
CA TYR A 185 20.01 -4.56 8.27
C TYR A 185 20.61 -3.16 8.12
N ASP A 186 21.65 -3.03 7.31
CA ASP A 186 22.22 -1.75 6.92
C ASP A 186 21.36 -1.05 5.83
N GLY A 187 21.79 0.13 5.38
CA GLY A 187 21.10 0.90 4.33
C GLY A 187 21.03 0.19 2.98
N ASN A 188 21.81 -0.88 2.77
CA ASN A 188 21.76 -1.72 1.56
C ASN A 188 20.88 -2.97 1.76
N GLY A 189 20.28 -3.16 2.95
CA GLY A 189 19.50 -4.35 3.29
C GLY A 189 20.36 -5.58 3.63
N VAL A 190 21.64 -5.38 3.92
CA VAL A 190 22.59 -6.43 4.33
C VAL A 190 22.56 -6.57 5.84
N LEU A 191 22.60 -7.81 6.34
CA LEU A 191 22.56 -8.08 7.77
C LEU A 191 23.83 -7.51 8.45
N LYS A 192 23.68 -6.72 9.50
CA LYS A 192 24.81 -6.13 10.25
C LYS A 192 25.61 -7.20 10.98
N SER A 193 26.90 -6.96 11.21
CA SER A 193 27.86 -7.94 11.77
C SER A 193 27.36 -8.63 13.03
N HIS A 194 26.89 -7.86 14.02
CA HIS A 194 26.35 -8.40 15.27
C HIS A 194 25.30 -9.50 15.05
N TRP A 195 24.35 -9.27 14.14
CA TRP A 195 23.29 -10.23 13.83
C TRP A 195 23.81 -11.40 13.00
N SER A 196 24.76 -11.17 12.10
CA SER A 196 25.37 -12.24 11.31
C SER A 196 26.22 -13.20 12.18
N GLU A 197 26.93 -12.66 13.17
CA GLU A 197 27.73 -13.45 14.13
C GLU A 197 26.81 -14.30 15.01
N MET A 198 25.70 -13.72 15.51
CA MET A 198 24.68 -14.48 16.25
C MET A 198 24.09 -15.65 15.45
N LEU A 199 23.88 -15.49 14.14
CA LEU A 199 23.38 -16.57 13.28
C LEU A 199 24.42 -17.64 12.99
N MET A 200 25.69 -17.25 12.85
CA MET A 200 26.79 -18.16 12.53
C MET A 200 27.35 -18.88 13.77
N GLY A 201 27.00 -18.43 14.97
CA GLY A 201 27.41 -19.05 16.23
C GLY A 201 28.93 -18.96 16.48
N THR A 202 29.57 -17.91 15.97
CA THR A 202 31.00 -17.62 16.16
C THR A 202 31.27 -16.81 17.42
#